data_AF-A0A7Y3JAE5-F1
#
_entry.id   AF-A0A7Y3JAE5-F1
#
_cell.length_a   1.000
_cell.length_b   1.000
_cell.length_c   1.000
_cell.angle_alpha   90.00
_cell.angle_beta   90.00
_cell.angle_gamma   90.00
#
_symmetry.space_group_name_H-M   'P 1'
#
loop_
_entity.id
_entity.type
_entity.pdbx_description
1 polymer ?
#
loop_
_entity_poly.entity_id
_entity_poly.type
_entity_poly.pdbx_seq_one_letter_code
_entity_poly.pdbx_strand_id
1 'polypeptide(L)' 'MIDTKTHGGKRPGAGRPPVETVEHRVRLPPGVISLLTALGDGRLSRGIVLAAEALRVGDIKPPEEADAS' A
#
# COMPACT_ATOMS: atom_id res chain seq x y z
N MET A 1 -36.16 -13.38 22.02
CA MET A 1 -35.59 -13.71 20.69
C MET A 1 -34.75 -12.52 20.29
N ILE A 2 -33.43 -12.67 20.20
CA ILE A 2 -32.48 -11.57 19.97
C ILE A 2 -32.49 -11.29 18.48
N ASP A 3 -32.80 -10.06 18.06
CA ASP A 3 -32.51 -9.62 16.70
C ASP A 3 -31.82 -8.26 16.69
N THR A 4 -30.91 -8.14 15.75
CA THR A 4 -29.66 -7.42 15.85
C THR A 4 -29.79 -5.93 15.55
N LYS A 5 -29.28 -5.13 16.50
CA LYS A 5 -29.10 -3.69 16.46
C LYS A 5 -28.25 -3.25 15.25
N THR A 6 -28.84 -2.95 14.10
CA THR A 6 -28.16 -2.21 13.01
C THR A 6 -28.01 -0.73 13.37
N HIS A 7 -26.87 -0.37 13.97
CA HIS A 7 -26.50 1.02 14.25
C HIS A 7 -25.75 1.60 13.04
N GLY A 8 -26.49 2.09 12.06
CA GLY A 8 -25.93 2.83 10.92
C GLY A 8 -27.04 3.57 10.18
N GLY A 9 -27.13 4.88 10.39
CA GLY A 9 -28.24 5.73 9.95
C GLY A 9 -28.48 5.71 8.43
N LYS A 10 -29.71 5.39 8.05
CA LYS A 10 -30.29 5.39 6.70
C LYS A 10 -30.53 6.83 6.19
N ARG A 11 -29.48 7.66 6.05
CA ARG A 11 -29.62 8.95 5.34
C ARG A 11 -29.26 8.76 3.85
N PRO A 12 -30.04 9.30 2.90
CA PRO A 12 -29.64 9.33 1.49
C PRO A 12 -28.29 10.07 1.37
N GLY A 13 -27.27 9.41 0.82
CA GLY A 13 -25.90 9.94 0.76
C GLY A 13 -25.03 9.74 2.01
N ALA A 14 -25.55 9.13 3.08
CA ALA A 14 -24.73 8.69 4.21
C ALA A 14 -24.20 7.27 3.99
N GLY A 15 -23.10 7.22 3.26
CA GLY A 15 -22.11 6.18 3.34
C GLY A 15 -20.84 6.88 2.91
N ARG A 16 -19.81 6.94 3.77
CA ARG A 16 -18.47 7.13 3.21
C ARG A 16 -18.34 5.97 2.22
N PRO A 17 -18.13 6.21 0.90
CA PRO A 17 -17.85 5.10 0.02
C PRO A 17 -16.73 4.31 0.69
N PRO A 18 -16.86 2.98 0.83
CA PRO A 18 -15.79 2.19 1.39
C PRO A 18 -14.55 2.59 0.60
N VAL A 19 -13.51 3.08 1.30
CA VAL A 19 -12.24 3.33 0.64
C VAL A 19 -11.88 1.98 0.06
N GLU A 20 -11.89 1.86 -1.27
CA GLU A 20 -11.61 0.60 -1.93
C GLU A 20 -10.25 0.14 -1.40
N THR A 21 -10.27 -0.89 -0.55
CA THR A 21 -9.04 -1.46 0.00
C THR A 21 -8.43 -2.27 -1.12
N VAL A 22 -7.53 -1.63 -1.86
CA VAL A 22 -6.78 -2.31 -2.92
C VAL A 22 -5.75 -3.21 -2.25
N GLU A 23 -5.98 -4.51 -2.31
CA GLU A 23 -5.03 -5.52 -1.85
C GLU A 23 -4.13 -5.96 -3.01
N HIS A 24 -2.82 -5.84 -2.83
CA HIS A 24 -1.82 -6.33 -3.77
C HIS A 24 -1.05 -7.49 -3.16
N ARG A 25 -1.04 -8.64 -3.85
CA ARG A 25 -0.18 -9.76 -3.51
C ARG A 25 1.09 -9.70 -4.35
N VAL A 26 2.23 -9.55 -3.69
CA VAL A 26 3.55 -9.46 -4.33
C VAL A 26 4.50 -10.50 -3.73
N ARG A 27 5.48 -10.95 -4.52
CA ARG A 27 6.58 -11.79 -4.04
C ARG A 27 7.82 -10.94 -3.94
N LEU A 28 8.47 -10.97 -2.78
CA LEU A 28 9.69 -10.20 -2.51
C LEU A 28 10.78 -11.14 -1.98
N PRO A 29 12.05 -10.91 -2.34
CA PRO A 29 13.18 -11.60 -1.71
C PRO A 29 13.21 -11.32 -0.20
N PRO A 30 13.67 -12.27 0.64
CA PRO A 30 13.70 -12.10 2.10
C PRO A 30 14.45 -10.85 2.58
N GLY A 31 15.60 -10.54 1.95
CA GLY A 31 16.38 -9.35 2.30
C GLY A 31 15.65 -8.03 2.04
N VAL A 32 14.82 -7.98 1.00
CA VAL A 32 14.00 -6.80 0.65
C VAL A 32 12.90 -6.59 1.69
N ILE A 33 12.31 -7.68 2.20
CA ILE A 33 11.30 -7.60 3.27
C ILE A 33 11.91 -6.98 4.53
N SER A 34 13.10 -7.43 4.93
CA SER A 34 13.80 -6.88 6.11
C SER A 34 14.12 -5.39 5.93
N LEU A 35 14.62 -4.99 4.76
CA LEU A 35 14.94 -3.60 4.45
C LEU A 35 13.71 -2.70 4.52
N LEU A 36 12.62 -3.08 3.84
CA LEU A 36 11.38 -2.31 3.83
C LEU A 36 10.74 -2.25 5.23
N THR A 37 10.83 -3.34 6.00
CA THR A 37 10.33 -3.36 7.38
C THR A 37 11.11 -2.39 8.26
N ALA A 38 12.45 -2.34 8.15
CA ALA A 38 13.28 -1.40 8.87
C ALA A 38 12.98 0.06 8.46
N LEU A 39 12.83 0.32 7.16
CA LEU A 39 12.46 1.64 6.63
C LEU A 39 11.08 2.11 7.14
N GLY A 40 10.15 1.17 7.32
CA GLY A 40 8.79 1.45 7.76
C GLY A 40 8.58 1.44 9.27
N ASP A 41 9.64 1.58 10.08
CA ASP A 41 9.58 1.50 11.55
C ASP A 41 8.93 0.20 12.05
N GLY A 42 9.30 -0.95 11.48
CA GLY A 42 8.74 -2.25 11.79
C GLY A 42 7.45 -2.60 11.03
N ARG A 43 6.96 -1.72 10.13
CA ARG A 43 5.76 -1.96 9.32
C ARG A 43 6.09 -2.06 7.83
N LEU A 44 5.97 -3.27 7.27
CA LEU A 44 6.29 -3.54 5.87
C LEU A 44 5.51 -2.66 4.88
N SER A 45 4.19 -2.51 5.03
CA SER A 45 3.38 -1.68 4.13
C SER A 45 3.79 -0.22 4.14
N ARG A 46 4.20 0.31 5.30
CA ARG A 46 4.70 1.68 5.42
C ARG A 46 6.03 1.85 4.69
N GLY A 47 6.93 0.87 4.83
CA GLY A 47 8.19 0.85 4.09
C GLY A 47 7.99 0.82 2.58
N ILE A 48 7.02 0.05 2.09
CA ILE A 48 6.66 0.01 0.66
C ILE A 48 6.18 1.39 0.18
N VAL A 49 5.28 2.05 0.93
CA VAL A 49 4.77 3.38 0.56
C VAL A 49 5.89 4.40 0.53
N LEU A 50 6.74 4.46 1.56
CA LEU A 50 7.87 5.39 1.62
C LEU A 50 8.87 5.16 0.48
N ALA A 51 9.17 3.89 0.17
CA ALA A 51 10.02 3.55 -0.97
C ALA A 51 9.38 3.99 -2.30
N ALA A 52 8.08 3.75 -2.48
CA ALA A 52 7.36 4.18 -3.68
C ALA A 52 7.27 5.70 -3.81
N GLU A 53 7.12 6.43 -2.70
CA GLU A 53 7.17 7.90 -2.68
C GLU A 53 8.56 8.41 -3.06
N ALA A 54 9.63 7.81 -2.53
CA ALA A 54 11.00 8.15 -2.92
C ALA A 54 11.25 7.92 -4.41
N LEU A 55 10.74 6.82 -4.97
CA LEU A 55 10.78 6.52 -6.41
C LEU A 55 9.91 7.45 -7.27
N ARG A 56 8.93 8.15 -6.69
CA ARG A 56 8.11 9.15 -7.40
C ARG A 56 8.71 10.54 -7.34
N VAL A 57 9.40 10.87 -6.25
CA VAL A 57 10.07 12.16 -6.05
C VAL A 57 11.38 12.23 -6.84
N GLY A 58 12.06 11.10 -7.03
CA GLY A 58 13.05 10.99 -8.09
C GLY A 58 12.37 10.57 -9.38
N ASP A 59 12.40 11.37 -10.43
CA ASP A 59 12.29 10.87 -11.81
C ASP A 59 13.46 9.89 -12.05
N ILE A 60 13.33 8.67 -11.55
CA ILE A 60 14.24 7.59 -11.91
C ILE A 60 13.74 7.13 -13.28
N LYS A 61 14.28 7.78 -14.32
CA LYS A 61 14.35 7.14 -15.64
C LYS A 61 14.89 5.73 -15.37
N PRO A 62 14.18 4.66 -15.76
CA PRO A 62 14.77 3.32 -15.67
C PRO A 62 16.12 3.38 -16.37
N PRO A 63 17.17 2.69 -15.88
CA PRO A 63 18.43 2.65 -16.61
C PRO A 63 18.12 2.08 -17.99
N GLU A 64 18.06 2.98 -18.98
CA GLU A 64 18.03 2.66 -20.39
C GLU A 64 19.35 1.92 -20.62
N GLU A 65 19.22 0.61 -20.81
CA GLU A 65 20.21 -0.28 -21.42
C GLU A 65 21.67 0.11 -21.10
N ALA A 66 22.08 -0.13 -19.86
CA ALA A 66 23.48 -0.50 -19.65
C ALA A 66 23.68 -1.84 -20.40
N ASP A 67 24.51 -1.82 -21.44
CA ASP A 67 24.79 -2.87 -22.43
C ASP A 67 23.83 -2.95 -23.63
N ALA A 68 24.00 -2.03 -24.58
CA ALA A 68 24.16 -2.44 -25.97
C ALA A 68 25.63 -2.21 -26.37
N SER A 69 26.28 -3.33 -26.60
CA SER A 69 27.67 -3.53 -27.00
C SER A 69 28.10 -2.79 -28.27
#